data_AF-A0A258GQR2-F1
#
_entry.id   AF-A0A258GQR2-F1
#
_cell.length_a   1.000
_cell.length_b   1.000
_cell.length_c   1.000
_cell.angle_alpha   90.00
_cell.angle_beta   90.00
_cell.angle_gamma   90.00
#
_symmetry.space_group_name_H-M   'P 1'
#
loop_
_entity.id
_entity.type
_entity.pdbx_description
1 polymer ?
#
loop_
_entity_poly.entity_id
_entity_poly.type
_entity_poly.pdbx_seq_one_letter_code
_entity_poly.pdbx_strand_id
1 'polypeptide(L)'
;MARRVVLEGPAPGVVAAAFGVCLKTVEKWVTRFKAGGLAALADRSSRPHRLHKPSPLAVRDSVIDLRRLRRPGCKIARETGASASTVSRILRTARLSRARDLYPPAPARR
;
A
#
# COMPACT_ATOMS: atom_id res chain seq x y z
N MET A 1 16.93 -17.54 -9.39
CA MET A 1 16.26 -18.04 -10.60
C MET A 1 16.49 -17.14 -11.82
N ALA A 2 15.81 -16.00 -11.97
CA ALA A 2 15.87 -15.18 -13.19
C ALA A 2 17.26 -14.65 -13.56
N ARG A 3 17.99 -14.11 -12.57
CA ARG A 3 19.40 -13.69 -12.77
C ARG A 3 20.27 -14.83 -13.30
N ARG A 4 20.06 -16.05 -12.78
CA ARG A 4 20.78 -17.26 -13.19
C ARG A 4 20.55 -17.53 -14.68
N VAL A 5 19.29 -17.59 -15.11
CA VAL A 5 18.93 -17.78 -16.52
C VAL A 5 19.51 -16.69 -17.42
N VAL A 6 19.44 -15.42 -16.99
CA VAL A 6 19.81 -14.28 -17.83
C VAL A 6 21.32 -14.04 -17.90
N LEU A 7 22.06 -14.28 -16.80
CA LEU A 7 23.50 -13.99 -16.73
C LEU A 7 24.38 -15.23 -16.94
N GLU A 8 23.92 -16.42 -16.55
CA GLU A 8 24.70 -17.66 -16.65
C GLU A 8 24.32 -18.50 -17.87
N GLY A 9 23.21 -18.18 -18.55
CA GLY A 9 22.75 -18.84 -19.77
C GLY A 9 22.12 -20.25 -19.68
N PRO A 10 21.82 -20.88 -18.51
CA PRO A 10 21.15 -22.17 -18.52
C PRO A 10 19.70 -22.06 -19.01
N ALA A 11 19.20 -23.11 -19.65
CA ALA A 11 17.82 -23.18 -20.09
C ALA A 11 16.85 -23.02 -18.89
N PRO A 12 15.71 -22.32 -19.04
CA PRO A 12 14.75 -22.09 -17.95
C PRO A 12 14.24 -23.38 -17.27
N GLY A 13 14.12 -24.48 -18.01
CA GLY A 13 13.71 -25.78 -17.47
C GLY A 13 14.71 -26.39 -16.49
N VAL A 14 16.02 -26.23 -16.75
CA VAL A 14 17.08 -26.67 -15.83
C VAL A 14 17.02 -25.89 -14.52
N VAL A 15 16.79 -24.57 -14.61
CA VAL A 15 16.61 -23.72 -13.43
C VAL A 15 15.31 -24.06 -12.71
N ALA A 16 14.24 -24.38 -13.42
CA ALA A 16 12.98 -24.79 -12.81
C ALA A 16 13.15 -26.06 -11.96
N ALA A 17 13.79 -27.09 -12.51
CA ALA A 17 14.11 -28.33 -11.81
C ALA A 17 15.02 -28.09 -10.59
N ALA A 18 16.09 -27.31 -10.74
CA ALA A 18 17.03 -27.01 -9.66
C ALA A 18 16.41 -26.26 -8.47
N PHE A 19 15.34 -25.48 -8.71
CA PHE A 19 14.65 -24.71 -7.69
C PHE A 19 13.31 -25.34 -7.25
N GLY A 20 12.93 -26.50 -7.80
CA GLY A 20 11.68 -27.18 -7.47
C GLY A 20 10.41 -26.39 -7.83
N VAL A 21 10.45 -25.60 -8.90
CA VAL A 21 9.32 -24.77 -9.36
C VAL A 21 8.91 -25.14 -10.78
N CYS A 22 7.69 -24.77 -11.18
CA CYS A 22 7.27 -24.94 -12.57
C CYS A 22 7.99 -23.97 -13.51
N LEU A 23 8.17 -24.39 -14.78
CA LEU A 23 8.79 -23.60 -15.85
C LEU A 23 8.19 -22.19 -15.96
N LYS A 24 6.85 -22.10 -15.90
CA LYS A 24 6.08 -20.84 -15.98
C LYS A 24 6.46 -19.83 -14.89
N THR A 25 6.86 -20.31 -13.71
CA THR A 25 7.37 -19.45 -12.64
C THR A 25 8.70 -18.84 -13.03
N VAL A 26 9.65 -19.65 -13.53
CA VAL A 26 10.96 -19.16 -13.99
C VAL A 26 10.78 -18.14 -15.12
N GLU A 27 9.97 -18.46 -16.13
CA GLU A 27 9.68 -17.56 -17.25
C GLU A 27 9.10 -16.21 -16.79
N LYS A 28 8.11 -16.22 -15.90
CA LYS A 28 7.54 -15.00 -15.30
C LYS A 28 8.63 -14.14 -14.66
N TRP A 29 9.51 -14.76 -13.87
CA TRP A 29 10.60 -14.06 -13.19
C TRP A 29 11.65 -13.54 -14.19
N VAL A 30 11.95 -14.28 -15.26
CA VAL A 30 12.88 -13.87 -16.33
C VAL A 30 12.33 -12.67 -17.10
N THR A 31 11.07 -12.71 -17.52
CA THR A 31 10.41 -11.58 -18.20
C THR A 31 10.43 -10.33 -17.32
N ARG A 32 10.13 -10.49 -16.02
CA ARG A 32 10.16 -9.40 -15.05
C ARG A 32 11.58 -8.83 -14.86
N PHE A 33 12.60 -9.68 -14.80
CA PHE A 33 13.99 -9.25 -14.70
C PHE A 33 14.46 -8.53 -15.97
N LYS A 34 14.09 -9.00 -17.16
CA LYS A 34 14.42 -8.32 -18.43
C LYS A 34 13.79 -6.92 -18.51
N ALA A 35 12.62 -6.71 -17.90
CA ALA A 35 11.92 -5.43 -17.95
C ALA A 35 12.51 -4.33 -17.04
N GLY A 36 13.24 -4.68 -15.97
CA GLY A 36 13.75 -3.67 -15.04
C GLY A 36 14.79 -4.16 -14.04
N GLY A 37 15.54 -5.20 -14.41
CA GLY A 37 16.65 -5.75 -13.64
C GLY A 37 16.25 -6.22 -12.24
N LEU A 38 17.17 -6.02 -11.28
CA LEU A 38 16.97 -6.40 -9.88
C LEU A 38 15.82 -5.61 -9.22
N ALA A 39 15.68 -4.32 -9.53
CA ALA A 39 14.61 -3.49 -8.98
C ALA A 39 13.23 -4.02 -9.36
N ALA A 40 13.09 -4.55 -10.57
CA ALA A 40 11.84 -5.17 -11.00
C ALA A 40 11.48 -6.41 -10.17
N LEU A 41 12.43 -7.09 -9.51
CA LEU A 41 12.16 -8.29 -8.70
C LEU A 41 11.72 -7.99 -7.27
N ALA A 42 11.90 -6.76 -6.79
CA ALA A 42 11.44 -6.36 -5.46
C ALA A 42 9.94 -6.64 -5.28
N ASP A 43 9.54 -6.92 -4.04
CA ASP A 43 8.13 -7.13 -3.73
C ASP A 43 7.32 -5.90 -4.10
N ARG A 44 6.33 -6.12 -4.97
CA ARG A 44 5.33 -5.10 -5.25
C ARG A 44 4.34 -5.12 -4.09
N SER A 45 3.81 -3.95 -3.77
CA SER A 45 2.70 -3.89 -2.83
C SER A 45 1.57 -4.80 -3.35
N SER A 46 1.10 -5.72 -2.51
CA SER A 46 -0.12 -6.49 -2.78
C SER A 46 -1.39 -5.62 -2.76
N ARG A 47 -1.25 -4.31 -2.50
CA ARG A 47 -2.36 -3.36 -2.53
C ARG A 47 -2.83 -3.16 -3.97
N PRO A 48 -4.15 -3.13 -4.21
CA PRO A 48 -4.67 -2.84 -5.53
C PRO A 48 -4.28 -1.42 -5.97
N HIS A 49 -3.93 -1.26 -7.25
CA HIS A 49 -3.62 0.05 -7.83
C HIS A 49 -4.83 1.00 -7.83
N ARG A 50 -6.05 0.44 -7.93
CA ARG A 50 -7.31 1.17 -7.86
C ARG A 50 -8.29 0.42 -6.94
N LEU A 51 -8.93 1.14 -6.03
CA LEU A 51 -10.02 0.61 -5.22
C LEU A 51 -11.30 0.57 -6.06
N HIS A 52 -12.04 -0.54 -5.99
CA HIS A 52 -13.32 -0.68 -6.71
C HIS A 52 -14.40 0.28 -6.17
N LYS A 53 -14.40 0.55 -4.86
CA LYS A 53 -15.32 1.49 -4.20
C LYS A 53 -14.53 2.41 -3.25
N PRO A 54 -13.85 3.44 -3.78
CA PRO A 54 -13.21 4.42 -2.91
C PRO A 54 -14.29 5.18 -2.14
N SER A 55 -13.98 5.60 -0.90
CA SER A 55 -14.86 6.51 -0.17
C SER A 55 -15.04 7.79 -1.00
N PRO A 56 -16.28 8.29 -1.19
CA PRO A 56 -16.51 9.53 -1.92
C PRO A 56 -15.69 10.68 -1.32
N LEU A 57 -15.16 11.56 -2.16
CA LEU A 57 -14.32 12.69 -1.72
C LEU A 57 -15.06 13.56 -0.70
N ALA A 58 -16.34 13.85 -0.93
CA ALA A 58 -17.17 14.60 -0.01
C ALA A 58 -17.24 13.99 1.41
N VAL A 59 -17.38 12.66 1.52
CA VAL A 59 -17.37 11.98 2.83
C VAL A 59 -15.99 12.10 3.49
N ARG A 60 -14.92 11.98 2.70
CA ARG A 60 -13.55 12.11 3.21
C ARG A 60 -13.29 13.52 3.76
N ASP A 61 -13.71 14.54 3.02
CA ASP A 61 -13.50 15.94 3.39
C ASP A 61 -14.32 16.29 4.65
N SER A 62 -15.61 15.91 4.70
CA SER A 62 -16.43 16.07 5.90
C SER A 62 -15.82 15.38 7.13
N VAL A 63 -15.29 14.16 6.98
CA VAL A 63 -14.60 13.46 8.08
C VAL A 63 -13.36 14.24 8.56
N ILE A 64 -12.58 14.79 7.64
CA ILE A 64 -11.37 15.56 7.96
C ILE A 64 -11.73 16.88 8.65
N ASP A 65 -12.73 17.59 8.13
CA ASP A 65 -13.15 18.89 8.66
C ASP A 65 -13.74 18.75 10.07
N LEU A 66 -14.64 17.79 10.27
CA LEU A 66 -15.16 17.49 11.61
C LEU A 66 -14.05 17.07 12.57
N ARG A 67 -13.03 16.35 12.08
CA ARG A 67 -11.89 15.97 12.91
C ARG A 67 -11.03 17.16 13.29
N ARG A 68 -10.82 18.12 12.38
CA ARG A 68 -10.12 19.38 12.67
C ARG A 68 -10.89 20.24 13.67
N LEU A 69 -12.22 20.18 13.64
CA LEU A 69 -13.11 20.72 14.68
C LEU A 69 -13.12 19.89 15.98
N ARG A 70 -12.16 18.98 16.14
CA ARG A 70 -11.90 18.18 17.35
C ARG A 70 -13.04 17.23 17.72
N ARG A 71 -13.89 16.85 16.77
CA ARG A 71 -14.90 15.82 16.99
C ARG A 71 -14.22 14.45 17.16
N PRO A 72 -14.69 13.61 18.11
CA PRO A 72 -14.19 12.24 18.25
C PRO A 72 -14.67 11.37 17.07
N GLY A 73 -13.87 10.37 16.68
CA GLY A 73 -14.16 9.53 15.52
C GLY A 73 -15.52 8.82 15.57
N CYS A 74 -15.98 8.43 16.76
CA CYS A 74 -17.31 7.83 16.94
C CYS A 74 -18.45 8.80 16.62
N LYS A 75 -18.31 10.08 16.98
CA LYS A 75 -19.30 11.12 16.67
C LYS A 75 -19.29 11.44 15.17
N ILE A 76 -18.10 11.53 14.57
CA ILE A 76 -17.95 11.72 13.13
C ILE A 76 -18.62 10.59 12.34
N ALA A 77 -18.46 9.33 12.75
CA ALA A 77 -19.11 8.19 12.10
C ALA A 77 -20.64 8.32 12.12
N ARG A 78 -21.22 8.74 13.26
CA ARG A 78 -22.66 8.98 13.38
C ARG A 78 -23.14 10.14 12.51
N GLU A 79 -22.41 11.25 12.48
CA GLU A 79 -22.79 12.46 11.72
C GLU A 79 -22.66 12.26 10.20
N THR A 80 -21.65 11.51 9.75
CA THR A 80 -21.38 11.30 8.32
C THR A 80 -22.07 10.07 7.73
N GLY A 81 -22.66 9.20 8.57
CA GLY A 81 -23.21 7.90 8.17
C GLY A 81 -22.15 6.88 7.73
N ALA A 82 -20.86 7.23 7.77
CA ALA A 82 -19.76 6.34 7.42
C ALA A 82 -19.48 5.36 8.57
N SER A 83 -19.09 4.12 8.23
CA SER A 83 -18.69 3.15 9.26
C SER A 83 -17.48 3.63 10.06
N ALA A 84 -17.40 3.22 11.33
CA ALA A 84 -16.27 3.56 12.19
C ALA A 84 -14.91 3.13 11.61
N SER A 85 -14.88 2.00 10.89
CA SER A 85 -13.68 1.51 10.19
C SER A 85 -13.28 2.40 9.02
N THR A 86 -14.26 2.96 8.29
CA THR A 86 -14.02 3.92 7.20
C THR A 86 -13.49 5.24 7.75
N VAL A 87 -14.12 5.79 8.80
CA VAL A 87 -13.64 7.00 9.49
C VAL A 87 -12.20 6.79 10.01
N SER A 88 -11.95 5.69 10.72
CA SER A 88 -10.61 5.36 11.23
C SER A 88 -9.56 5.30 10.11
N ARG A 89 -9.91 4.68 8.97
CA ARG A 89 -9.01 4.59 7.81
C ARG A 89 -8.74 5.97 7.20
N ILE A 90 -9.77 6.79 7.00
CA ILE A 90 -9.64 8.16 6.49
C ILE A 90 -8.72 8.99 7.40
N LEU A 91 -8.98 8.97 8.71
CA LEU A 91 -8.18 9.73 9.68
C LEU A 91 -6.74 9.25 9.76
N ARG A 92 -6.49 7.94 9.65
CA ARG A 92 -5.12 7.39 9.62
C ARG A 92 -4.38 7.84 8.36
N THR A 93 -5.04 7.79 7.20
CA THR A 93 -4.45 8.25 5.93
C THR A 93 -4.17 9.75 5.94
N ALA A 94 -5.06 10.55 6.55
CA ALA A 94 -4.88 11.99 6.71
C ALA A 94 -3.91 12.39 7.83
N ARG A 95 -3.36 11.41 8.58
CA ARG A 95 -2.55 11.64 9.79
C ARG A 95 -3.26 12.54 10.82
N LEU A 96 -4.54 12.28 11.10
CA LEU A 96 -5.37 12.98 12.09
C LEU A 96 -5.99 12.02 13.12
N SER A 97 -5.43 10.82 13.23
CA SER A 97 -5.98 9.73 14.05
C SER A 97 -5.76 9.95 15.55
N ARG A 98 -4.67 10.61 15.94
CA ARG A 98 -4.28 10.81 17.34
C ARG A 98 -4.54 12.24 17.77
N ALA A 99 -4.69 12.46 19.08
CA ALA A 99 -4.83 13.82 19.61
C ALA A 99 -3.60 14.69 19.27
N ARG A 100 -2.38 14.13 19.40
CA ARG A 100 -1.13 14.80 19.01
C ARG A 100 -1.11 15.31 17.57
N ASP A 101 -1.89 14.69 16.68
CA ASP A 101 -1.93 15.06 15.28
C ASP A 101 -2.76 16.34 15.05
N LEU A 102 -3.66 16.66 15.99
CA LEU A 102 -4.47 17.89 16.00
C LEU A 102 -3.76 19.07 16.67
N TYR A 103 -2.73 18.78 17.47
CA TYR A 103 -1.93 19.75 18.19
C TYR A 103 -0.46 19.39 17.96
N PRO A 104 0.14 19.82 16.84
CA PRO A 104 1.56 19.61 16.64
C PRO A 104 2.30 20.24 17.84
N PRO A 105 3.20 19.49 18.52
CA PRO A 105 3.96 20.05 19.62
C PRO A 105 4.76 21.25 19.11
N ALA A 106 4.91 22.28 19.95
CA ALA A 106 5.78 23.40 19.63
C ALA A 106 7.18 22.87 19.26
N PRO A 107 7.86 23.47 18.25
CA PRO A 107 9.17 23.00 17.86
C PRO A 107 10.11 23.03 19.06
N ALA A 108 10.89 21.95 19.25
CA ALA A 108 11.88 21.89 20.31
C ALA A 108 12.86 23.05 20.13
N ARG A 109 12.90 23.96 21.10
CA ARG A 109 13.92 25.01 21.16
C ARG A 109 15.27 24.30 21.38
N ARG A 110 16.15 24.36 20.38
CA ARG A 110 17.54 23.92 20.46
C ARG A 110 18.42 25.10 20.83
#